data_AF-A0A519VZN1-F1
#
_entry.id   AF-A0A519VZN1-F1
#
_cell.length_a   1.000
_cell.length_b   1.000
_cell.length_c   1.000
_cell.angle_alpha   90.00
_cell.angle_beta   90.00
_cell.angle_gamma   90.00
#
_symmetry.space_group_name_H-M   'P 1'
#
loop_
_entity.id
_entity.type
_entity.pdbx_description
1 polymer ?
#
loop_
_entity_poly.entity_id
_entity_poly.type
_entity_poly.pdbx_seq_one_letter_code
_entity_poly.pdbx_strand_id
1 'polypeptide(L)'
;MKKNTRNNLLIAISYSVILIVGMILGIKFIKDQGFGVQRSPQLAINSDGKLEEILHIINKNYVDEINTDSLQNLPIDSVLHQLDPHSVYLPPTDAQDMTNNLEGNFEGVGIEYYMLNDTMMVTGVVKDGPAYQAGIKLGDKILSIDTAVVSGRNLPKEQLTGRFRGKAGSGVSVVLMHNGTQVQS
;
A
#
# COMPACT_ATOMS: atom_id res chain seq x y z
N MET A 1 -56.15 41.05 34.33
CA MET A 1 -56.00 40.51 32.96
C MET A 1 -57.31 39.82 32.56
N LYS A 2 -57.89 40.14 31.40
CA LYS A 2 -59.19 39.58 30.93
C LYS A 2 -59.13 38.04 30.89
N LYS A 3 -60.17 37.38 31.42
CA LYS A 3 -60.28 35.91 31.57
C LYS A 3 -59.97 35.15 30.27
N ASN A 4 -60.32 35.73 29.12
CA ASN A 4 -60.10 35.14 27.79
C ASN A 4 -58.61 35.09 27.38
N THR A 5 -57.80 36.06 27.81
CA THR A 5 -56.36 36.08 27.51
C THR A 5 -55.61 34.96 28.25
N ARG A 6 -56.06 34.61 29.46
CA ARG A 6 -55.47 33.50 30.24
C ARG A 6 -55.77 32.14 29.60
N ASN A 7 -56.97 31.94 29.07
CA ASN A 7 -57.34 30.68 28.43
C ASN A 7 -56.62 30.47 27.10
N ASN A 8 -56.45 31.52 26.28
CA ASN A 8 -55.70 31.43 25.03
C ASN A 8 -54.21 31.13 25.28
N LEU A 9 -53.64 31.67 26.36
CA LEU A 9 -52.26 31.36 26.75
C LEU A 9 -52.09 29.89 27.16
N LEU A 10 -53.06 29.34 27.91
CA LEU A 10 -53.03 27.92 28.31
C LEU A 10 -53.14 27.00 27.09
N ILE A 11 -53.97 27.35 26.10
CA ILE A 11 -54.10 26.61 24.85
C ILE A 11 -52.79 26.67 24.04
N ALA A 12 -52.13 27.83 23.96
CA ALA A 12 -50.85 27.96 23.27
C ALA A 12 -49.74 27.12 23.94
N ILE A 13 -49.73 27.07 25.28
CA ILE A 13 -48.79 26.26 26.04
C ILE A 13 -49.05 24.76 25.80
N SER A 14 -50.30 24.31 25.77
CA SER A 14 -50.61 22.89 25.54
C SER A 14 -50.17 22.42 24.15
N TYR A 15 -50.38 23.22 23.10
CA TYR A 15 -49.88 22.91 21.76
C TYR A 15 -48.35 22.87 21.70
N SER A 16 -47.67 23.80 22.37
CA SER A 16 -46.21 23.85 22.42
C SER A 16 -45.64 22.61 23.10
N VAL A 17 -46.25 22.16 24.20
CA VAL A 17 -45.86 20.94 24.92
C VAL A 17 -46.05 19.71 24.05
N ILE A 18 -47.18 19.60 23.35
CA ILE A 18 -47.45 18.47 22.42
C ILE A 18 -46.40 18.41 21.31
N LEU A 19 -46.01 19.55 20.75
CA LEU A 19 -45.01 19.62 19.67
C LEU A 19 -43.63 19.16 20.16
N ILE A 20 -43.21 19.62 21.34
CA ILE A 20 -41.94 19.24 21.96
C ILE A 20 -41.91 17.74 22.26
N VAL A 21 -42.98 17.19 22.84
CA VAL A 21 -43.09 15.76 23.14
C VAL A 21 -43.06 14.91 21.87
N GLY A 22 -43.79 15.33 20.83
CA GLY A 22 -43.78 14.64 19.53
C GLY A 22 -42.39 14.64 18.88
N MET A 23 -41.65 15.74 18.98
CA MET A 23 -40.28 15.84 18.46
C MET A 23 -39.33 14.91 19.20
N ILE A 24 -39.41 14.85 20.54
CA ILE A 24 -38.57 13.97 21.37
C ILE A 24 -38.86 12.49 21.06
N LEU A 25 -40.13 12.12 20.98
CA LEU A 25 -40.54 10.74 20.65
C LEU A 25 -40.14 10.36 19.22
N GLY A 26 -40.29 11.27 18.26
CA GLY A 26 -39.87 11.07 16.88
C GLY A 26 -38.37 10.82 16.76
N ILE A 27 -37.53 11.62 17.44
CA ILE A 27 -36.08 11.44 17.43
C ILE A 27 -35.67 10.10 18.05
N LYS A 28 -36.31 9.68 19.16
CA LYS A 28 -36.05 8.37 19.76
C LYS A 28 -36.45 7.21 18.84
N PHE A 29 -37.62 7.30 18.22
CA PHE A 29 -38.11 6.27 17.30
C PHE A 29 -37.20 6.10 16.06
N ILE A 30 -36.73 7.22 15.49
CA ILE A 30 -35.79 7.21 14.37
C ILE A 30 -34.45 6.58 14.77
N LYS A 31 -33.95 6.87 15.98
CA LYS A 31 -32.71 6.28 16.52
C LYS A 31 -32.82 4.76 16.73
N ASP A 32 -33.95 4.27 17.25
CA ASP A 32 -34.15 2.84 17.54
C ASP A 32 -34.37 1.98 16.28
N GLN A 33 -34.87 2.56 15.17
CA GLN A 33 -35.01 1.87 13.88
C GLN A 33 -33.72 1.84 13.03
N GLY A 34 -32.59 2.32 13.55
CA GLY A 34 -31.33 2.34 12.80
C GLY A 34 -31.27 3.36 11.65
N PHE A 35 -32.31 4.19 11.48
CA PHE A 35 -32.26 5.39 10.65
C PHE A 35 -31.42 6.43 11.40
N GLY A 36 -30.09 6.34 11.28
CA GLY A 36 -29.23 7.42 11.72
C GLY A 36 -29.62 8.68 10.96
N VAL A 37 -30.17 9.69 11.65
CA VAL A 37 -30.12 11.07 11.15
C VAL A 37 -28.65 11.46 11.21
N GLN A 38 -27.88 11.01 10.23
CA GLN A 38 -26.62 11.61 9.87
C GLN A 38 -26.98 13.03 9.47
N ARG A 39 -26.87 13.94 10.43
CA ARG A 39 -26.54 15.32 10.12
C ARG A 39 -25.14 15.28 9.51
N SER A 40 -25.05 14.86 8.27
CA SER A 40 -23.95 15.20 7.42
C SER A 40 -24.15 16.70 7.18
N PRO A 41 -23.34 17.60 7.75
CA PRO A 41 -23.31 18.96 7.26
C PRO A 41 -22.56 18.90 5.92
N GLN A 42 -23.17 18.26 4.91
CA GLN A 42 -22.66 18.19 3.55
C GLN A 42 -23.03 19.47 2.81
N LEU A 43 -22.69 20.61 3.40
CA LEU A 43 -22.73 21.93 2.77
C LEU A 43 -21.49 22.74 3.15
N ALA A 44 -20.37 22.06 3.36
CA ALA A 44 -19.06 22.65 3.14
C ALA A 44 -18.56 22.08 1.81
N ILE A 45 -18.63 22.87 0.75
CA ILE A 45 -17.91 22.62 -0.51
C ILE A 45 -16.43 22.82 -0.18
N ASN A 46 -15.83 21.84 0.50
CA ASN A 46 -14.40 21.72 0.63
C ASN A 46 -13.96 20.80 -0.51
N SER A 47 -13.26 21.38 -1.48
CA SER A 47 -12.70 20.65 -2.63
C SER A 47 -11.76 19.51 -2.22
N ASP A 48 -11.37 19.46 -0.95
CA ASP A 48 -10.49 18.45 -0.34
C ASP A 48 -11.10 17.04 -0.32
N GLY A 49 -12.43 16.91 -0.43
CA GLY A 49 -13.12 15.62 -0.36
C GLY A 49 -13.33 14.90 -1.69
N LYS A 50 -13.05 15.52 -2.84
CA LYS A 50 -13.37 14.92 -4.15
C LYS A 50 -12.54 13.66 -4.43
N LEU A 51 -11.26 13.68 -4.07
CA LEU A 51 -10.38 12.52 -4.23
C LEU A 51 -10.83 11.38 -3.31
N GLU A 52 -11.14 11.69 -2.06
CA GLU A 52 -11.64 10.73 -1.08
C GLU A 52 -12.97 10.10 -1.53
N GLU A 53 -13.88 10.89 -2.11
CA GLU A 53 -15.16 10.40 -2.63
C GLU A 53 -14.97 9.48 -3.85
N ILE A 54 -14.05 9.82 -4.77
CA ILE A 54 -13.71 8.95 -5.91
C ILE A 54 -13.12 7.63 -5.40
N LEU A 55 -12.18 7.67 -4.46
CA LEU A 55 -11.58 6.46 -3.87
C LEU A 55 -12.65 5.62 -3.15
N HIS A 56 -13.58 6.25 -2.44
CA HIS A 56 -14.69 5.58 -1.76
C HIS A 56 -15.64 4.88 -2.75
N ILE A 57 -16.00 5.55 -3.85
CA ILE A 57 -16.88 4.99 -4.89
C ILE A 57 -16.21 3.81 -5.59
N ILE A 58 -14.91 3.91 -5.91
CA ILE A 58 -14.14 2.82 -6.51
C ILE A 58 -14.11 1.64 -5.54
N ASN A 59 -13.70 1.85 -4.28
CA ASN A 59 -13.62 0.76 -3.30
C ASN A 59 -14.96 0.06 -3.05
N LYS A 60 -16.08 0.79 -3.11
CA LYS A 60 -17.41 0.24 -2.82
C LYS A 60 -18.07 -0.47 -4.02
N ASN A 61 -17.80 -0.02 -5.24
CA ASN A 61 -18.53 -0.48 -6.43
C ASN A 61 -17.67 -1.31 -7.39
N TYR A 62 -16.37 -1.44 -7.15
CA TYR A 62 -15.51 -2.29 -7.97
C TYR A 62 -15.70 -3.76 -7.62
N VAL A 63 -15.75 -4.61 -8.65
CA VAL A 63 -16.15 -6.02 -8.54
C VAL A 63 -15.02 -6.91 -7.99
N ASP A 64 -13.77 -6.47 -8.13
CA ASP A 64 -12.58 -7.21 -7.69
C ASP A 64 -11.97 -6.61 -6.42
N GLU A 65 -11.36 -7.45 -5.57
CA GLU A 65 -10.57 -7.00 -4.41
C GLU A 65 -9.36 -6.19 -4.87
N ILE A 66 -9.50 -4.87 -4.83
CA ILE A 66 -8.44 -3.94 -5.18
C ILE A 66 -7.51 -3.74 -3.99
N ASN A 67 -6.20 -3.86 -4.22
CA ASN A 67 -5.20 -3.49 -3.25
C ASN A 67 -5.23 -1.97 -3.05
N THR A 68 -5.86 -1.53 -1.96
CA THR A 68 -6.09 -0.11 -1.63
C THR A 68 -4.80 0.68 -1.50
N ASP A 69 -3.67 0.04 -1.16
CA ASP A 69 -2.38 0.70 -1.00
C ASP A 69 -1.80 1.10 -2.36
N SER A 70 -2.00 0.28 -3.38
CA SER A 70 -1.59 0.59 -4.75
C SER A 70 -2.42 1.71 -5.37
N LEU A 71 -3.72 1.80 -5.03
CA LEU A 71 -4.62 2.83 -5.56
C LEU A 71 -4.41 4.22 -4.93
N GLN A 72 -3.83 4.29 -3.73
CA GLN A 72 -3.54 5.57 -3.07
C GLN A 72 -2.32 6.27 -3.66
N ASN A 73 -1.37 5.51 -4.22
CA ASN A 73 -0.12 6.07 -4.75
C ASN A 73 -0.24 6.57 -6.20
N LEU A 74 -1.10 5.93 -7.01
CA LEU A 74 -1.29 6.28 -8.43
C LEU A 74 -1.75 7.75 -8.69
N PRO A 75 -2.68 8.32 -7.88
CA PRO A 75 -3.07 9.72 -8.02
C PRO A 75 -1.93 10.67 -7.67
N ILE A 76 -1.05 10.31 -6.73
CA ILE A 76 0.02 11.16 -6.22
C ILE A 76 1.07 11.39 -7.32
N ASP A 77 1.51 10.34 -8.00
CA ASP A 77 2.45 10.46 -9.12
C ASP A 77 1.89 11.29 -10.27
N SER A 78 0.60 11.14 -10.57
CA SER A 78 -0.08 11.90 -11.62
C SER A 78 -0.19 13.39 -11.29
N VAL A 79 -0.49 13.72 -10.02
CA VAL A 79 -0.54 15.11 -9.53
C VAL A 79 0.85 15.75 -9.54
N LEU A 80 1.87 15.02 -9.08
CA LEU A 80 3.26 15.50 -9.06
C LEU A 80 3.80 15.75 -10.48
N HIS A 81 3.59 14.83 -11.42
CA HIS A 81 4.00 15.02 -12.81
C HIS A 81 3.37 16.25 -13.46
N GLN A 82 2.14 16.60 -13.08
CA GLN A 82 1.44 17.78 -13.60
C GLN A 82 1.97 19.10 -13.02
N LEU A 83 2.56 19.06 -11.82
CA LEU A 83 3.19 20.19 -11.14
C LEU A 83 4.63 20.40 -11.60
N ASP A 84 5.40 19.32 -11.72
CA ASP A 84 6.80 19.31 -12.15
C ASP A 84 7.19 17.94 -12.76
N PRO A 85 7.64 17.88 -14.03
CA PRO A 85 8.07 16.64 -14.68
C PRO A 85 9.26 15.93 -14.01
N HIS A 86 9.98 16.60 -13.12
CA HIS A 86 11.11 16.02 -12.39
C HIS A 86 10.77 15.57 -10.97
N SER A 87 9.53 15.79 -10.53
CA SER A 87 9.07 15.38 -9.21
C SER A 87 8.47 13.97 -9.25
N VAL A 88 8.94 13.09 -8.37
CA VAL A 88 8.47 11.71 -8.22
C VAL A 88 8.09 11.42 -6.78
N TYR A 89 7.02 10.65 -6.56
CA TYR A 89 6.70 10.15 -5.23
C TYR A 89 7.60 8.95 -4.90
N LEU A 90 8.14 8.90 -3.69
CA LEU A 90 8.93 7.78 -3.21
C LEU A 90 8.15 7.05 -2.11
N PRO A 91 7.57 5.88 -2.40
CA PRO A 91 6.89 5.08 -1.39
C PRO A 91 7.82 4.71 -0.22
N PRO A 92 7.30 4.51 0.99
CA PRO A 92 8.12 4.16 2.15
C PRO A 92 9.01 2.92 1.96
N THR A 93 8.52 1.91 1.22
CA THR A 93 9.28 0.71 0.87
C THR A 93 10.53 1.02 0.05
N ASP A 94 10.37 1.90 -0.94
CA ASP A 94 11.43 2.25 -1.88
C ASP A 94 12.43 3.20 -1.24
N ALA A 95 11.95 4.11 -0.37
CA ALA A 95 12.78 4.97 0.45
C ALA A 95 13.67 4.16 1.40
N GLN A 96 13.13 3.10 1.99
CA GLN A 96 13.91 2.22 2.87
C GLN A 96 14.95 1.42 2.08
N ASP A 97 14.61 0.89 0.91
CA ASP A 97 15.56 0.25 0.00
C ASP A 97 16.69 1.20 -0.44
N MET A 98 16.37 2.46 -0.76
CA MET A 98 17.37 3.48 -1.09
C MET A 98 18.27 3.81 0.10
N THR A 99 17.70 3.94 1.30
CA THR A 99 18.47 4.21 2.53
C THR A 99 19.43 3.06 2.83
N ASN A 100 18.96 1.81 2.74
CA ASN A 100 19.80 0.63 2.94
C ASN A 100 20.96 0.57 1.95
N ASN A 101 20.73 0.95 0.69
CA ASN A 101 21.78 1.04 -0.33
C ASN A 101 22.82 2.14 0.00
N LEU A 102 22.39 3.29 0.51
CA LEU A 102 23.27 4.43 0.85
C LEU A 102 24.10 4.17 2.11
N GLU A 103 23.52 3.52 3.12
CA GLU A 103 24.22 3.17 4.36
C GLU A 103 25.21 2.01 4.17
N GLY A 104 25.25 1.41 2.97
CA GLY A 104 26.05 0.22 2.70
C GLY A 104 25.54 -1.01 3.46
N ASN A 105 24.33 -0.93 4.01
CA ASN A 105 23.67 -2.00 4.73
C ASN A 105 23.02 -2.97 3.74
N PHE A 106 23.85 -3.51 2.83
CA PHE A 106 23.47 -4.50 1.84
C PHE A 106 23.17 -5.83 2.55
N GLU A 107 21.92 -6.04 2.91
CA GLU A 107 21.42 -7.38 3.25
C GLU A 107 21.28 -8.19 1.95
N GLY A 108 22.40 -8.72 1.44
CA GLY A 108 22.45 -9.51 0.21
C GLY A 108 23.79 -10.21 -0.02
N VAL A 109 23.85 -11.03 -1.08
CA VAL A 109 25.02 -11.90 -1.36
C VAL A 109 26.17 -11.15 -2.06
N GLY A 110 25.94 -9.94 -2.57
CA GLY A 110 26.97 -9.08 -3.19
C GLY A 110 27.26 -9.41 -4.65
N ILE A 111 26.23 -9.71 -5.44
CA ILE A 111 26.32 -9.97 -6.88
C ILE A 111 25.45 -9.00 -7.68
N GLU A 112 25.94 -8.66 -8.87
CA GLU A 112 25.15 -8.04 -9.93
C GLU A 112 24.79 -9.11 -10.96
N TYR A 113 23.55 -9.11 -11.43
CA TYR A 113 23.07 -10.11 -12.37
C TYR A 113 22.23 -9.49 -13.49
N TYR A 114 22.20 -10.21 -14.61
CA TYR A 114 21.35 -9.94 -15.75
C TYR A 114 20.52 -11.17 -16.08
N MET A 115 19.23 -10.98 -16.36
CA MET A 115 18.34 -12.06 -16.77
C MET A 115 18.53 -12.34 -18.27
N LEU A 116 19.12 -13.49 -18.61
CA LEU A 116 19.31 -13.92 -19.99
C LEU A 116 18.59 -15.26 -20.21
N ASN A 117 17.62 -15.30 -21.13
CA ASN A 117 16.84 -16.50 -21.46
C ASN A 117 16.29 -17.21 -20.21
N ASP A 118 15.65 -16.44 -19.31
CA ASP A 118 15.05 -16.96 -18.08
C ASP A 118 16.07 -17.62 -17.13
N THR A 119 17.31 -17.18 -17.18
CA THR A 119 18.40 -17.60 -16.29
C THR A 119 19.17 -16.38 -15.80
N MET A 120 19.41 -16.31 -14.49
CA MET A 120 20.25 -15.26 -13.91
C MET A 120 21.71 -15.52 -14.26
N MET A 121 22.32 -14.57 -14.96
CA MET A 121 23.74 -14.56 -15.29
C MET A 121 24.44 -13.48 -14.47
N VAL A 122 25.49 -13.85 -13.74
CA VAL A 122 26.29 -12.92 -12.94
C VAL A 122 27.10 -12.01 -13.86
N THR A 123 26.88 -10.70 -13.76
CA THR A 123 27.58 -9.67 -14.53
C THR A 123 28.62 -8.93 -13.71
N GLY A 124 28.55 -9.00 -12.38
CA GLY A 124 29.48 -8.35 -11.47
C GLY A 124 29.47 -8.99 -10.09
N VAL A 125 30.59 -8.91 -9.38
CA VAL A 125 30.73 -9.41 -8.01
C VAL A 125 31.41 -8.32 -7.19
N VAL A 126 30.83 -8.00 -6.02
CA VAL A 126 31.40 -7.02 -5.11
C VAL A 126 32.71 -7.56 -4.53
N LYS A 127 33.81 -6.84 -4.76
CA LYS A 127 35.13 -7.22 -4.27
C LYS A 127 35.12 -7.33 -2.74
N ASP A 128 35.74 -8.40 -2.23
CA ASP A 128 35.80 -8.75 -0.80
C ASP A 128 34.43 -9.02 -0.14
N GLY A 129 33.32 -9.02 -0.90
CA GLY A 129 31.98 -9.37 -0.43
C GLY A 129 31.75 -10.89 -0.28
N PRO A 130 30.60 -11.31 0.29
CA PRO A 130 30.29 -12.72 0.52
C PRO A 130 30.39 -13.60 -0.73
N ALA A 131 29.84 -13.15 -1.87
CA ALA A 131 29.94 -13.83 -3.15
C ALA A 131 31.39 -13.99 -3.65
N TYR A 132 32.24 -12.98 -3.43
CA TYR A 132 33.65 -13.04 -3.81
C TYR A 132 34.40 -14.07 -2.97
N GLN A 133 34.14 -14.12 -1.66
CA GLN A 133 34.69 -15.13 -0.76
C GLN A 133 34.20 -16.55 -1.08
N ALA A 134 32.96 -16.68 -1.57
CA ALA A 134 32.38 -17.93 -2.05
C ALA A 134 32.92 -18.37 -3.42
N GLY A 135 33.73 -17.53 -4.08
CA GLY A 135 34.38 -17.85 -5.35
C GLY A 135 33.50 -17.68 -6.59
N ILE A 136 32.39 -16.96 -6.47
CA ILE A 136 31.48 -16.63 -7.60
C ILE A 136 32.21 -15.71 -8.58
N LYS A 137 32.02 -15.95 -9.88
CA LYS A 137 32.69 -15.23 -10.96
C LYS A 137 31.70 -14.65 -11.96
N LEU A 138 32.18 -13.68 -12.72
CA LEU A 138 31.44 -13.17 -13.88
C LEU A 138 31.16 -14.31 -14.87
N GLY A 139 29.93 -14.35 -15.36
CA GLY A 139 29.45 -15.36 -16.30
C GLY A 139 28.80 -16.58 -15.66
N ASP A 140 28.80 -16.68 -14.33
CA ASP A 140 28.10 -17.76 -13.62
C ASP A 140 26.60 -17.69 -13.85
N LYS A 141 25.98 -18.84 -14.13
CA LYS A 141 24.53 -18.97 -14.24
C LYS A 141 23.96 -19.58 -12.97
N ILE A 142 23.02 -18.90 -12.33
CA ILE A 142 22.42 -19.34 -11.08
C ILE A 142 21.25 -20.28 -11.38
N LEU A 143 21.40 -21.54 -11.03
CA LEU A 143 20.43 -22.60 -11.30
C LEU A 143 19.38 -22.70 -10.20
N SER A 144 19.82 -22.71 -8.94
CA SER A 144 18.95 -22.77 -7.76
C SER A 144 19.47 -21.92 -6.62
N ILE A 145 18.54 -21.40 -5.83
CA ILE A 145 18.77 -20.71 -4.56
C ILE A 145 18.08 -21.54 -3.48
N ASP A 146 18.84 -21.96 -2.49
CA ASP A 146 18.47 -22.93 -1.46
C ASP A 146 17.88 -24.20 -2.09
N THR A 147 16.60 -24.46 -1.85
CA THR A 147 15.85 -25.61 -2.37
C THR A 147 15.06 -25.28 -3.64
N ALA A 148 15.04 -24.03 -4.09
CA ALA A 148 14.23 -23.57 -5.20
C ALA A 148 15.06 -23.40 -6.47
N VAL A 149 14.66 -24.11 -7.54
CA VAL A 149 15.19 -23.88 -8.88
C VAL A 149 14.67 -22.54 -9.39
N VAL A 150 15.59 -21.65 -9.78
CA VAL A 150 15.29 -20.28 -10.24
C VAL A 150 15.49 -20.11 -11.74
N SER A 151 16.26 -20.99 -12.39
CA SER A 151 16.41 -21.02 -13.85
C SER A 151 15.22 -21.70 -14.54
N GLY A 152 14.76 -21.15 -15.66
CA GLY A 152 13.79 -21.80 -16.56
C GLY A 152 12.35 -21.86 -16.02
N ARG A 153 12.00 -20.99 -15.07
CA ARG A 153 10.67 -20.95 -14.41
C ARG A 153 9.89 -19.66 -14.65
N ASN A 154 10.42 -18.73 -15.45
CA ASN A 154 9.82 -17.43 -15.76
C ASN A 154 9.35 -16.70 -14.49
N LEU A 155 10.22 -16.69 -13.47
CA LEU A 155 9.89 -16.14 -12.16
C LEU A 155 9.86 -14.60 -12.21
N PRO A 156 8.90 -13.95 -11.53
CA PRO A 156 8.90 -12.50 -11.39
C PRO A 156 10.19 -12.00 -10.73
N LYS A 157 10.70 -10.86 -11.18
CA LYS A 157 11.97 -10.27 -10.67
C LYS A 157 11.91 -10.00 -9.17
N GLU A 158 10.73 -9.64 -8.66
CA GLU A 158 10.49 -9.38 -7.24
C GLU A 158 10.72 -10.64 -6.40
N GLN A 159 10.27 -11.80 -6.89
CA GLN A 159 10.45 -13.08 -6.20
C GLN A 159 11.90 -13.55 -6.21
N LEU A 160 12.66 -13.23 -7.26
CA LEU A 160 14.09 -13.57 -7.35
C LEU A 160 14.91 -12.69 -6.39
N THR A 161 14.65 -11.39 -6.40
CA THR A 161 15.38 -10.43 -5.56
C THR A 161 15.10 -10.67 -4.07
N GLY A 162 13.86 -11.00 -3.72
CA GLY A 162 13.49 -11.36 -2.35
C GLY A 162 14.15 -12.64 -1.82
N ARG A 163 14.68 -13.52 -2.67
CA ARG A 163 15.39 -14.74 -2.23
C ARG A 163 16.86 -14.49 -1.89
N PHE A 164 17.48 -13.46 -2.47
CA PHE A 164 18.84 -13.05 -2.11
C PHE A 164 18.86 -12.09 -0.92
N ARG A 165 17.75 -11.41 -0.65
CA ARG A 165 17.57 -10.54 0.49
C ARG A 165 17.12 -11.37 1.69
N GLY A 166 17.93 -11.39 2.74
CA GLY A 166 17.65 -12.10 3.99
C GLY A 166 18.26 -11.33 5.15
N LYS A 167 17.78 -11.58 6.37
CA LYS A 167 18.28 -10.90 7.57
C LYS A 167 19.80 -10.98 7.64
N ALA A 168 20.46 -9.91 8.06
CA ALA A 168 21.90 -9.90 8.28
C ALA A 168 22.37 -11.16 9.06
N GLY A 169 23.26 -11.94 8.44
CA GLY A 169 23.79 -13.19 9.00
C GLY A 169 23.07 -14.48 8.58
N SER A 170 21.97 -14.42 7.82
CA SER A 170 21.41 -15.62 7.18
C SER A 170 22.24 -16.03 5.97
N GLY A 171 22.67 -17.30 5.92
CA GLY A 171 23.32 -17.87 4.75
C GLY A 171 22.31 -18.29 3.69
N VAL A 172 22.69 -18.16 2.42
CA VAL A 172 21.92 -18.61 1.25
C VAL A 172 22.80 -19.59 0.49
N SER A 173 22.28 -20.76 0.15
CA SER A 173 23.01 -21.73 -0.68
C SER A 173 22.68 -21.51 -2.14
N VAL A 174 23.68 -21.55 -3.03
CA VAL A 174 23.44 -21.34 -4.47
C VAL A 174 24.12 -22.42 -5.29
N VAL A 175 23.38 -22.97 -6.25
CA VAL A 175 23.95 -23.88 -7.25
C VAL A 175 24.13 -23.08 -8.53
N LEU A 176 25.37 -23.07 -9.02
CA LEU A 176 25.77 -22.27 -10.16
C LEU A 176 26.45 -23.11 -11.24
N MET A 177 26.42 -22.60 -12.46
CA MET A 177 27.06 -23.21 -13.61
C MET A 177 28.05 -22.25 -14.23
N HIS A 178 29.32 -22.62 -14.22
CA HIS A 178 30.43 -21.86 -14.82
C HIS A 178 30.95 -22.60 -16.04
N ASN A 179 30.88 -21.99 -17.23
CA ASN A 179 31.39 -22.59 -18.48
C ASN A 179 30.95 -24.04 -18.75
N GLY A 180 29.74 -24.43 -18.31
CA GLY A 180 29.21 -25.79 -18.48
C GLY A 180 29.58 -26.78 -17.37
N THR A 181 30.35 -26.36 -16.36
CA THR A 181 30.65 -27.14 -15.15
C THR A 181 29.75 -26.68 -14.00
N GLN A 182 29.05 -27.60 -13.35
CA GLN A 182 28.30 -27.28 -12.13
C GLN A 182 29.27 -27.08 -10.96
N VAL A 183 29.10 -25.98 -10.24
CA VAL A 183 29.85 -25.64 -9.03
C VAL A 183 28.82 -25.32 -7.94
N GLN A 184 29.01 -25.90 -6.76
CA GLN A 184 28.14 -25.69 -5.61
C GLN A 184 28.89 -24.79 -4.62
N SER A 185 28.28 -23.67 -4.26
CA SER A 185 28.88 -22.63 -3.42
C SER A 185 27.92 -22.10 -2.35
#